data_AF-A0A9X2M766-F1
#
_entry.id   AF-A0A9X2M766-F1
#
_cell.length_a   1.000
_cell.length_b   1.000
_cell.length_c   1.000
_cell.angle_alpha   90.00
_cell.angle_beta   90.00
_cell.angle_gamma   90.00
#
_symmetry.space_group_name_H-M   'P 1'
#
loop_
_entity.id
_entity.type
_entity.pdbx_description
1 polymer ?
#
loop_
_entity_poly.entity_id
_entity_poly.type
_entity_poly.pdbx_seq_one_letter_code
_entity_poly.pdbx_strand_id
1 'polypeptide(L)'
;RAVVVGVDRVELVAGLEALAGGVSCSGVVRSGAVGLVGGVGPVLVFPGQGSQWVGMGAGLLEVSPVFAARVGECERALAPFVDWSLMDVLRGVEGVGDLGRVDVVQPVLWAVMVSLAAVWAGYGVRPAAVVGHSQGEIAA
;
A
#
# COMPACT_ATOMS: atom_id res chain seq x y z
N ARG A 1 -20.14 7.35 -11.18
CA ARG A 1 -19.58 6.02 -11.55
C ARG A 1 -19.56 5.14 -10.29
N ALA A 2 -19.53 3.82 -10.44
CA ALA A 2 -19.37 2.90 -9.33
C ALA A 2 -18.46 1.73 -9.74
N VAL A 3 -17.76 1.14 -8.76
CA VAL A 3 -16.90 -0.04 -8.91
C VAL A 3 -17.33 -1.06 -7.86
N VAL A 4 -17.41 -2.34 -8.23
CA VAL A 4 -17.61 -3.46 -7.32
C VAL A 4 -16.33 -4.27 -7.24
N VAL A 5 -15.87 -4.57 -6.02
CA VAL A 5 -14.68 -5.37 -5.74
C VAL A 5 -15.13 -6.61 -4.96
N GLY A 6 -14.67 -7.78 -5.39
CA GLY A 6 -14.93 -9.07 -4.76
C GLY A 6 -13.99 -10.14 -5.33
N VAL A 7 -13.79 -11.21 -4.59
CA VAL A 7 -12.85 -12.30 -4.97
C VAL A 7 -13.53 -13.45 -5.71
N ASP A 8 -14.86 -13.49 -5.68
CA ASP A 8 -15.65 -14.49 -6.39
C ASP A 8 -16.96 -13.93 -6.97
N ARG A 9 -17.67 -14.78 -7.71
CA ARG A 9 -18.94 -14.41 -8.36
C ARG A 9 -20.02 -14.05 -7.35
N VAL A 10 -20.07 -14.70 -6.19
CA VAL A 10 -21.13 -14.49 -5.19
C VAL A 10 -20.98 -13.09 -4.61
N GLU A 11 -19.77 -12.70 -4.23
CA GLU A 11 -19.47 -11.35 -3.73
C GLU A 11 -19.74 -10.27 -4.77
N LEU A 12 -19.33 -10.49 -6.02
CA LEU A 12 -19.54 -9.53 -7.10
C LEU A 12 -21.03 -9.31 -7.39
N VAL A 13 -21.84 -10.39 -7.41
CA VAL A 13 -23.29 -10.29 -7.61
C VAL A 13 -23.96 -9.57 -6.44
N ALA A 14 -23.61 -9.92 -5.20
CA ALA A 14 -24.15 -9.25 -4.01
C ALA A 14 -23.82 -7.74 -4.00
N GLY A 15 -22.60 -7.36 -4.41
CA GLY A 15 -22.21 -5.96 -4.54
C GLY A 15 -22.99 -5.23 -5.64
N LEU A 16 -23.27 -5.87 -6.78
CA LEU A 16 -24.08 -5.28 -7.84
C LEU A 16 -25.55 -5.10 -7.41
N GLU A 17 -26.11 -6.07 -6.67
CA GLU A 17 -27.46 -5.98 -6.10
C GLU A 17 -27.56 -4.85 -5.07
N ALA A 18 -26.59 -4.72 -4.17
CA ALA A 18 -26.51 -3.62 -3.21
C ALA A 18 -26.38 -2.26 -3.92
N LEU A 19 -25.58 -2.19 -4.99
CA LEU A 19 -25.46 -1.00 -5.82
C LEU A 19 -26.79 -0.62 -6.46
N ALA A 20 -27.50 -1.59 -7.06
CA ALA A 20 -28.80 -1.36 -7.70
C ALA A 20 -29.88 -0.93 -6.69
N GLY A 21 -29.84 -1.49 -5.47
CA GLY A 21 -30.75 -1.15 -4.38
C GLY A 21 -30.41 0.16 -3.65
N GLY A 22 -29.33 0.85 -4.03
CA GLY A 22 -28.90 2.09 -3.36
C GLY A 22 -28.24 1.88 -1.99
N VAL A 23 -28.06 0.64 -1.55
CA VAL A 23 -27.48 0.26 -0.25
C VAL A 23 -25.96 0.41 -0.27
N SER A 24 -25.38 0.85 0.84
CA SER A 24 -23.92 0.90 1.03
C SER A 24 -23.40 -0.46 1.52
N CYS A 25 -22.33 -0.96 0.91
CA CYS A 25 -21.63 -2.17 1.35
C CYS A 25 -20.13 -2.04 1.07
N SER A 26 -19.29 -2.81 1.78
CA SER A 26 -17.81 -2.67 1.73
C SER A 26 -17.21 -2.85 0.34
N GLY A 27 -17.76 -3.75 -0.48
CA GLY A 27 -17.28 -4.03 -1.83
C GLY A 27 -17.72 -3.01 -2.90
N VAL A 28 -18.52 -2.00 -2.56
CA VAL A 28 -19.05 -1.03 -3.53
C VAL A 28 -18.48 0.36 -3.29
N VAL A 29 -17.70 0.84 -4.25
CA VAL A 29 -17.16 2.20 -4.25
C VAL A 29 -17.97 3.06 -5.23
N ARG A 30 -18.61 4.12 -4.72
CA ARG A 30 -19.32 5.11 -5.54
C ARG A 30 -18.47 6.37 -5.66
N SER A 31 -18.35 6.93 -6.86
CA SER A 31 -17.73 8.25 -7.00
C SER A 31 -18.66 9.30 -6.41
N GLY A 32 -18.20 10.06 -5.41
CA GLY A 32 -18.87 11.30 -5.00
C GLY A 32 -18.93 12.29 -6.17
N ALA A 33 -19.93 13.18 -6.18
CA ALA A 33 -20.13 14.22 -7.20
C ALA A 33 -19.08 15.35 -7.17
N VAL A 34 -17.85 15.05 -6.74
CA VAL A 34 -16.74 16.00 -6.80
C VAL A 34 -16.02 15.73 -8.11
N GLY A 35 -16.48 16.41 -9.17
CA GLY A 35 -15.63 16.55 -10.34
C GLY A 35 -14.34 17.23 -9.89
N LEU A 36 -13.18 16.63 -10.19
CA LEU A 36 -11.90 17.30 -10.01
C LEU A 36 -11.87 18.51 -10.95
N VAL A 37 -12.38 19.65 -10.46
CA VAL A 37 -12.30 20.92 -11.17
C VAL A 37 -10.82 21.30 -11.17
N GLY A 38 -10.14 21.11 -12.31
CA GLY A 38 -8.79 21.65 -12.52
C GLY A 38 -7.66 20.68 -12.87
N GLY A 39 -7.92 19.37 -13.08
CA GLY A 39 -6.91 18.48 -13.68
C GLY A 39 -5.61 18.28 -12.89
N VAL A 40 -5.55 18.71 -11.63
CA VAL A 40 -4.39 18.49 -10.77
C VAL A 40 -4.41 17.03 -10.28
N GLY A 41 -3.27 16.33 -10.44
CA GLY A 41 -3.09 14.96 -9.96
C GLY A 41 -3.20 14.85 -8.42
N PRO A 42 -3.32 13.63 -7.87
CA PRO A 42 -3.45 13.45 -6.43
C PRO A 42 -2.17 13.83 -5.68
N VAL A 43 -2.28 14.01 -4.36
CA VAL A 43 -1.13 14.09 -3.46
C VAL A 43 -0.95 12.72 -2.80
N LEU A 44 0.26 12.16 -2.85
CA LEU A 44 0.59 10.98 -2.05
C LEU A 44 1.09 11.41 -0.67
N VAL A 45 0.54 10.78 0.37
CA VAL A 45 0.86 11.10 1.77
C VAL A 45 1.59 9.91 2.39
N PHE A 46 2.76 10.18 2.94
CA PHE A 46 3.67 9.20 3.52
C PHE A 46 3.74 9.40 5.05
N PRO A 47 2.99 8.62 5.84
CA PRO A 47 2.96 8.79 7.29
C PRO A 47 4.28 8.36 7.96
N GLY A 48 4.43 8.75 9.23
CA GLY A 48 5.50 8.25 10.10
C GLY A 48 5.21 6.83 10.63
N GLN A 49 5.84 6.49 11.75
CA GLN A 49 5.58 5.24 12.47
C GLN A 49 4.15 5.22 13.05
N GLY A 50 3.52 4.04 13.08
CA GLY A 50 2.19 3.82 13.67
C GLY A 50 1.25 2.96 12.81
N SER A 51 1.54 2.83 11.51
CA SER A 51 0.75 2.03 10.56
C SER A 51 1.22 0.57 10.42
N GLN A 52 2.29 0.19 11.11
CA GLN A 52 2.86 -1.15 11.02
C GLN A 52 1.96 -2.23 11.65
N TRP A 53 1.97 -3.41 11.06
CA TRP A 53 1.40 -4.63 11.62
C TRP A 53 2.13 -5.86 11.05
N VAL A 54 2.12 -6.97 11.79
CA VAL A 54 2.82 -8.21 11.39
C VAL A 54 2.16 -8.81 10.15
N GLY A 55 2.95 -9.08 9.10
CA GLY A 55 2.46 -9.59 7.82
C GLY A 55 2.02 -8.50 6.83
N MET A 56 2.24 -7.22 7.14
CA MET A 56 1.95 -6.14 6.19
C MET A 56 2.72 -6.34 4.88
N GLY A 57 2.02 -6.23 3.75
CA GLY A 57 2.61 -6.40 2.43
C GLY A 57 2.85 -7.86 1.99
N ALA A 58 2.70 -8.87 2.86
CA ALA A 58 2.90 -10.28 2.51
C ALA A 58 2.06 -10.71 1.30
N GLY A 59 0.75 -10.46 1.34
CA GLY A 59 -0.12 -10.78 0.20
C GLY A 59 0.25 -10.04 -1.08
N LEU A 60 0.75 -8.79 -0.98
CA LEU A 60 1.21 -8.03 -2.14
C LEU A 60 2.51 -8.56 -2.74
N LEU A 61 3.39 -9.16 -1.93
CA LEU A 61 4.57 -9.86 -2.45
C LEU A 61 4.18 -11.04 -3.34
N GLU A 62 3.05 -11.69 -3.05
CA GLU A 62 2.55 -12.82 -3.82
C GLU A 62 1.81 -12.39 -5.09
N VAL A 63 0.96 -11.37 -5.00
CA VAL A 63 0.02 -11.02 -6.10
C VAL A 63 0.44 -9.83 -6.95
N SER A 64 1.39 -9.00 -6.50
CA SER A 64 1.82 -7.79 -7.22
C SER A 64 3.31 -7.86 -7.59
N PRO A 65 3.65 -8.22 -8.84
CA PRO A 65 5.03 -8.24 -9.31
C PRO A 65 5.73 -6.89 -9.17
N VAL A 66 5.00 -5.78 -9.34
CA VAL A 66 5.53 -4.41 -9.17
C VAL A 66 5.93 -4.15 -7.72
N PHE A 67 5.08 -4.56 -6.77
CA PHE A 67 5.37 -4.43 -5.34
C PHE A 67 6.58 -5.29 -4.96
N ALA A 68 6.59 -6.57 -5.36
CA ALA A 68 7.68 -7.49 -5.07
C ALA A 68 9.03 -7.02 -5.65
N ALA A 69 9.03 -6.51 -6.88
CA ALA A 69 10.22 -5.96 -7.50
C ALA A 69 10.76 -4.76 -6.72
N ARG A 70 9.88 -3.81 -6.32
CA ARG A 70 10.30 -2.63 -5.57
C ARG A 70 10.79 -2.99 -4.17
N VAL A 71 10.15 -3.93 -3.48
CA VAL A 71 10.66 -4.45 -2.20
C VAL A 71 12.05 -5.05 -2.36
N GLY A 72 12.29 -5.84 -3.42
CA GLY A 72 13.62 -6.40 -3.68
C GLY A 72 14.69 -5.33 -3.95
N GLU A 73 14.34 -4.20 -4.58
CA GLU A 73 15.23 -3.04 -4.70
C GLU A 73 15.54 -2.40 -3.34
N CYS A 74 14.51 -2.18 -2.51
CA CYS A 74 14.65 -1.66 -1.16
C CYS A 74 15.52 -2.57 -0.28
N GLU A 75 15.35 -3.89 -0.37
CA GLU A 75 16.17 -4.86 0.37
C GLU A 75 17.64 -4.75 -0.01
N ARG A 76 17.96 -4.70 -1.30
CA ARG A 76 19.34 -4.49 -1.75
C ARG A 76 19.93 -3.16 -1.28
N ALA A 77 19.12 -2.11 -1.22
CA ALA A 77 19.54 -0.81 -0.72
C ALA A 77 19.79 -0.81 0.79
N LEU A 78 19.00 -1.57 1.56
CA LEU A 78 19.13 -1.68 3.01
C LEU A 78 20.23 -2.65 3.45
N ALA A 79 20.56 -3.66 2.64
CA ALA A 79 21.48 -4.75 2.99
C ALA A 79 22.83 -4.30 3.61
N PRO A 80 23.44 -3.16 3.24
CA PRO A 80 24.67 -2.68 3.91
C PRO A 80 24.48 -2.14 5.33
N PHE A 81 23.24 -1.85 5.73
CA PHE A 81 22.90 -1.13 6.97
C PHE A 81 22.14 -1.98 7.99
N VAL A 82 21.67 -3.16 7.59
CA VAL A 82 20.83 -4.04 8.41
C VAL A 82 21.33 -5.48 8.36
N ASP A 83 21.03 -6.26 9.39
CA ASP A 83 21.42 -7.67 9.55
C ASP A 83 20.25 -8.65 9.37
N TRP A 84 19.10 -8.15 8.92
CA TRP A 84 17.86 -8.92 8.69
C TRP A 84 17.39 -8.80 7.23
N SER A 85 16.62 -9.79 6.77
CA SER A 85 15.99 -9.75 5.43
C SER A 85 14.67 -8.98 5.47
N LEU A 86 14.54 -7.97 4.61
CA LEU A 86 13.30 -7.22 4.48
C LEU A 86 12.14 -8.12 4.02
N MET A 87 12.39 -9.03 3.09
CA MET A 87 11.36 -9.95 2.62
C MET A 87 10.87 -10.87 3.74
N ASP A 88 11.77 -11.38 4.58
CA ASP A 88 11.39 -12.28 5.67
C ASP A 88 10.60 -11.55 6.77
N VAL A 89 10.94 -10.29 7.07
CA VAL A 89 10.14 -9.43 7.97
C VAL A 89 8.73 -9.24 7.42
N LEU A 90 8.59 -8.91 6.12
CA LEU A 90 7.27 -8.70 5.51
C LEU A 90 6.44 -9.99 5.45
N ARG A 91 7.08 -11.15 5.27
CA ARG A 91 6.43 -12.47 5.35
C ARG A 91 6.05 -12.87 6.77
N GLY A 92 6.52 -12.14 7.78
CA GLY A 92 6.26 -12.45 9.18
C GLY A 92 6.93 -13.74 9.65
N VAL A 93 8.13 -14.04 9.14
CA VAL A 93 8.91 -15.19 9.61
C VAL A 93 9.24 -14.99 11.09
N GLU A 94 8.88 -15.97 11.92
CA GLU A 94 9.12 -15.89 13.37
C GLU A 94 10.61 -15.66 13.69
N GLY A 95 10.88 -14.73 14.61
CA GLY A 95 12.23 -14.39 15.04
C GLY A 95 13.02 -13.49 14.09
N VAL A 96 12.45 -13.08 12.94
CA VAL A 96 13.11 -12.18 11.98
C VAL A 96 12.55 -10.76 12.10
N GLY A 97 13.43 -9.79 12.42
CA GLY A 97 13.14 -8.36 12.45
C GLY A 97 11.89 -7.98 13.26
N ASP A 98 12.07 -7.80 14.56
CA ASP A 98 11.03 -7.33 15.47
C ASP A 98 10.54 -5.91 15.11
N LEU A 99 9.29 -5.77 14.67
CA LEU A 99 8.66 -4.48 14.37
C LEU A 99 8.44 -3.60 15.62
N GLY A 100 8.68 -4.11 16.83
CA GLY A 100 8.79 -3.32 18.05
C GLY A 100 10.08 -2.49 18.13
N ARG A 101 11.13 -2.89 17.39
CA ARG A 101 12.40 -2.17 17.32
C ARG A 101 12.32 -1.04 16.30
N VAL A 102 12.69 0.17 16.73
CA VAL A 102 12.66 1.37 15.90
C VAL A 102 13.55 1.24 14.66
N ASP A 103 14.72 0.63 14.81
CA ASP A 103 15.69 0.43 13.74
C ASP A 103 15.27 -0.65 12.71
N VAL A 104 14.23 -1.43 13.02
CA VAL A 104 13.59 -2.36 12.08
C VAL A 104 12.35 -1.72 11.46
N VAL A 105 11.42 -1.25 12.28
CA VAL A 105 10.11 -0.77 11.81
C VAL A 105 10.24 0.42 10.86
N GLN A 106 11.20 1.31 11.09
CA GLN A 106 11.39 2.51 10.27
C GLN A 106 11.83 2.17 8.83
N PRO A 107 12.93 1.41 8.61
CA PRO A 107 13.28 0.92 7.27
C PRO A 107 12.21 0.06 6.59
N VAL A 108 11.51 -0.80 7.34
CA VAL A 108 10.47 -1.66 6.77
C VAL A 108 9.27 -0.82 6.30
N LEU A 109 8.82 0.16 7.10
CA LEU A 109 7.76 1.09 6.69
C LEU A 109 8.15 1.91 5.47
N TRP A 110 9.39 2.42 5.41
CA TRP A 110 9.92 3.10 4.23
C TRP A 110 9.80 2.24 2.97
N ALA A 111 10.27 0.98 3.04
CA ALA A 111 10.23 0.08 1.90
C ALA A 111 8.79 -0.23 1.45
N VAL A 112 7.87 -0.46 2.39
CA VAL A 112 6.44 -0.68 2.07
C VAL A 112 5.84 0.54 1.41
N MET A 113 6.09 1.73 1.94
CA MET A 113 5.55 2.98 1.41
C MET A 113 6.02 3.27 -0.03
N VAL A 114 7.32 3.16 -0.30
CA VAL A 114 7.88 3.35 -1.64
C VAL A 114 7.36 2.26 -2.61
N SER A 115 7.18 1.04 -2.12
CA SER A 115 6.63 -0.07 -2.92
C SER A 115 5.15 0.12 -3.26
N LEU A 116 4.34 0.65 -2.35
CA LEU A 116 2.95 1.01 -2.64
C LEU A 116 2.86 2.18 -3.62
N ALA A 117 3.74 3.18 -3.51
CA ALA A 117 3.83 4.27 -4.48
C ALA A 117 4.15 3.75 -5.89
N ALA A 118 5.03 2.75 -6.01
CA ALA A 118 5.32 2.10 -7.29
C ALA A 118 4.10 1.37 -7.87
N VAL A 119 3.29 0.70 -7.04
CA VAL A 119 2.04 0.07 -7.49
C VAL A 119 1.06 1.11 -8.01
N TRP A 120 0.87 2.23 -7.31
CA TRP A 120 0.03 3.34 -7.77
C TRP A 120 0.49 3.89 -9.12
N ALA A 121 1.79 4.11 -9.28
CA ALA A 121 2.38 4.53 -10.55
C ALA A 121 2.13 3.51 -11.68
N GLY A 122 2.16 2.21 -11.37
CA GLY A 122 1.84 1.12 -12.30
C GLY A 122 0.40 1.17 -12.84
N TYR A 123 -0.54 1.70 -12.06
CA TYR A 123 -1.92 1.97 -12.49
C TYR A 123 -2.11 3.35 -13.15
N GLY A 124 -1.02 4.06 -13.45
CA GLY A 124 -1.05 5.36 -14.13
C GLY A 124 -1.34 6.54 -13.20
N VAL A 125 -1.39 6.33 -11.88
CA VAL A 125 -1.56 7.43 -10.93
C VAL A 125 -0.25 8.21 -10.82
N ARG A 126 -0.27 9.46 -11.26
CA ARG A 126 0.88 10.38 -11.20
C ARG A 126 0.61 11.46 -10.15
N PRO A 127 1.31 11.45 -9.01
CA PRO A 127 1.11 12.49 -8.01
C PRO A 127 1.50 13.87 -8.54
N ALA A 128 0.71 14.88 -8.21
CA ALA A 128 1.09 16.28 -8.42
C ALA A 128 2.02 16.80 -7.33
N ALA A 129 1.98 16.19 -6.14
CA ALA A 129 2.86 16.45 -5.03
C ALA A 129 2.95 15.22 -4.11
N VAL A 130 3.93 15.25 -3.22
CA VAL A 130 4.12 14.29 -2.13
C VAL A 130 4.26 15.05 -0.82
N VAL A 131 3.77 14.49 0.27
CA VAL A 131 3.97 15.04 1.62
C VAL A 131 4.31 13.90 2.56
N GLY A 132 5.40 14.03 3.31
CA GLY A 132 5.78 13.11 4.36
C GLY A 132 5.51 13.67 5.75
N HIS A 133 5.31 12.79 6.73
CA HIS A 133 5.28 13.16 8.14
C HIS A 133 6.45 12.51 8.88
N SER A 134 7.36 13.32 9.43
CA SER A 134 8.55 12.85 10.14
C SER A 134 9.36 11.90 9.24
N GLN A 135 9.70 10.68 9.67
CA GLN A 135 10.42 9.71 8.83
C GLN A 135 9.73 9.40 7.48
N GLY A 136 8.42 9.65 7.36
CA GLY A 136 7.69 9.48 6.11
C GLY A 136 8.19 10.42 5.00
N GLU A 137 8.85 11.54 5.35
CA GLU A 137 9.52 12.41 4.37
C GLU A 137 10.67 11.73 3.63
N ILE A 138 11.23 10.63 4.15
CA ILE A 138 12.26 9.85 3.47
C ILE A 138 11.65 8.98 2.35
N ALA A 139 10.37 8.61 2.48
CA ALA A 139 9.65 7.85 1.45
C ALA A 139 8.96 8.75 0.41
N ALA A 140 8.64 9.98 0.78
CA ALA A 140 8.06 11.01 -0.09
C ALA A 140 9.07 11.47 -1.15
#